data_AF-A0A936AAI1-F1
#
_entry.id   AF-A0A936AAI1-F1
#
_cell.length_a   1.000
_cell.length_b   1.000
_cell.length_c   1.000
_cell.angle_alpha   90.00
_cell.angle_beta   90.00
_cell.angle_gamma   90.00
#
_symmetry.space_group_name_H-M   'P 1'
#
loop_
_entity.id
_entity.type
_entity.pdbx_description
1 polymer ?
#
loop_
_entity_poly.entity_id
_entity_poly.type
_entity_poly.pdbx_seq_one_letter_code
_entity_poly.pdbx_strand_id
1 'polypeptide(L)'
;MISFKGFGQIIYTDHLPYSDPFETESIYKQSLLIQDSFKQQKIACVTLEILEINNEKYLAIDGRLNLYKWQNGIWNLVSNSSYHGYNFISKKFGYSGSIYSFGGYGFWREHGDLIRYDWERNEWETEIIETDQDIGSGVSFVKEAYLYIINPVSRNQHINQVNKHQGLYKINLQSHQLTILQTDPKLDALKFSTHYETNNYYITSIDPFQIINKSAMTYKYSDLTHLVKLLAVNPQSFVLIRGDSITVSINATEKINIALDSIYKNLSDISHPIVQKSKSIYYTYAFMFLVFLASIWYFNQIQSKKQISTPLEHPMLIRLMEYSGQTLSQEQLDIAFGIDQINPAETQRSKRSNLIKEINHEYYKIRGVELVSRIQDPTDKRKFLYQIR
;
A
#
# COMPACT_ATOMS: atom_id res chain seq x y z
N MET A 1 -19.77 -11.15 -30.22
CA MET A 1 -20.15 -10.06 -31.15
C MET A 1 -21.07 -9.12 -30.37
N ILE A 2 -20.56 -8.00 -29.86
CA ILE A 2 -21.43 -7.01 -29.19
C ILE A 2 -22.18 -6.28 -30.31
N SER A 3 -23.45 -6.63 -30.49
CA SER A 3 -24.34 -5.94 -31.42
C SER A 3 -24.73 -4.61 -30.78
N PHE A 4 -23.99 -3.54 -31.08
CA PHE A 4 -24.40 -2.17 -30.73
C PHE A 4 -25.57 -1.74 -31.63
N LYS A 5 -26.77 -2.27 -31.34
CA LYS A 5 -28.03 -1.79 -31.91
C LYS A 5 -28.71 -0.92 -30.86
N GLY A 6 -28.20 0.28 -30.66
CA GLY A 6 -28.74 1.26 -29.74
C GLY A 6 -28.00 2.58 -29.92
N PHE A 7 -28.73 3.69 -29.85
CA PHE A 7 -28.14 5.04 -29.81
C PHE A 7 -27.43 5.26 -28.48
N GLY A 8 -26.61 6.30 -28.36
CA GLY A 8 -25.76 6.45 -27.18
C GLY A 8 -26.26 7.45 -26.17
N GLN A 9 -26.21 7.12 -24.87
CA GLN A 9 -26.60 8.07 -23.84
C GLN A 9 -25.67 9.29 -23.87
N ILE A 10 -26.22 10.49 -23.66
CA ILE A 10 -25.41 11.69 -23.44
C ILE A 10 -25.23 11.84 -21.93
N ILE A 11 -24.00 11.71 -21.47
CA ILE A 11 -23.64 11.80 -20.05
C ILE A 11 -22.89 13.12 -19.85
N TYR A 12 -23.36 13.94 -18.92
CA TYR A 12 -22.72 15.18 -18.55
C TYR A 12 -22.35 15.17 -17.07
N THR A 13 -21.05 15.16 -16.79
CA THR A 13 -20.51 15.37 -15.45
C THR A 13 -20.25 16.86 -15.25
N ASP A 14 -21.24 17.54 -14.69
CA ASP A 14 -21.26 18.99 -14.43
C ASP A 14 -20.55 19.27 -13.10
N HIS A 15 -19.51 20.11 -13.10
CA HIS A 15 -18.72 20.43 -11.91
C HIS A 15 -19.11 21.78 -11.32
N LEU A 16 -18.67 22.05 -10.09
CA LEU A 16 -18.96 23.33 -9.44
C LEU A 16 -18.08 24.44 -10.06
N PRO A 17 -18.65 25.64 -10.32
CA PRO A 17 -20.08 25.98 -10.21
C PRO A 17 -20.90 25.33 -11.32
N TYR A 18 -22.01 24.69 -10.95
CA TYR A 18 -22.85 23.97 -11.91
C TYR A 18 -23.40 24.91 -12.98
N SER A 19 -23.50 24.39 -14.20
CA SER A 19 -24.14 25.09 -15.31
C SER A 19 -25.59 25.43 -15.00
N ASP A 20 -26.04 26.60 -15.45
CA ASP A 20 -27.43 26.98 -15.27
C ASP A 20 -28.36 26.09 -16.14
N PRO A 21 -29.67 26.06 -15.84
CA PRO A 21 -30.61 25.20 -16.58
C PRO A 21 -30.70 25.50 -18.08
N PHE A 22 -30.56 26.77 -18.50
CA PHE A 22 -30.62 27.15 -19.92
C PHE A 22 -29.37 26.69 -20.66
N GLU A 23 -28.19 26.86 -20.07
CA GLU A 23 -26.94 26.33 -20.64
C GLU A 23 -27.02 24.80 -20.75
N THR A 24 -27.49 24.12 -19.70
CA THR A 24 -27.62 22.66 -19.67
C THR A 24 -28.57 22.16 -20.77
N GLU A 25 -29.70 22.84 -20.98
CA GLU A 25 -30.62 22.52 -22.08
C GLU A 25 -30.02 22.77 -23.45
N SER A 26 -29.27 23.87 -23.62
CA SER A 26 -28.56 24.19 -24.86
C SER A 26 -27.52 23.12 -25.19
N ILE A 27 -26.69 22.75 -24.21
CA ILE A 27 -25.70 21.67 -24.29
C ILE A 27 -26.35 20.38 -24.76
N TYR A 28 -27.46 19.97 -24.14
CA TYR A 28 -28.17 18.76 -24.52
C TYR A 28 -28.66 18.81 -25.97
N LYS A 29 -29.34 19.89 -26.36
CA LYS A 29 -29.85 20.06 -27.73
C LYS A 29 -28.74 20.01 -28.77
N GLN A 30 -27.61 20.66 -28.52
CA GLN A 30 -26.48 20.65 -29.44
C GLN A 30 -25.79 19.28 -29.49
N SER A 31 -25.68 18.58 -28.37
CA SER A 31 -25.16 17.20 -28.33
C SER A 31 -26.04 16.23 -29.12
N LEU A 32 -27.36 16.42 -29.11
CA LEU A 32 -28.29 15.66 -29.95
C LEU A 32 -28.03 15.90 -31.45
N LEU A 33 -27.75 17.14 -31.87
CA LEU A 33 -27.41 17.43 -33.27
C LEU A 33 -26.15 16.69 -33.71
N ILE A 34 -25.13 16.66 -32.85
CA ILE A 34 -23.90 15.89 -33.10
C ILE A 34 -24.23 14.39 -33.20
N GLN A 35 -24.98 13.83 -32.25
CA GLN A 35 -25.41 12.43 -32.30
C GLN A 35 -26.20 12.10 -33.58
N ASP A 36 -27.16 12.96 -33.97
CA ASP A 36 -27.98 12.79 -35.16
C ASP A 36 -27.14 12.83 -36.44
N SER A 37 -26.07 13.63 -36.47
CA SER A 37 -25.14 13.66 -37.61
C SER A 37 -24.46 12.29 -37.84
N PHE A 38 -24.04 11.60 -36.78
CA PHE A 38 -23.48 10.25 -36.87
C PHE A 38 -24.53 9.22 -37.28
N LYS A 39 -25.76 9.38 -36.78
CA LYS A 39 -26.90 8.54 -37.17
C LYS A 39 -27.17 8.63 -38.67
N GLN A 40 -27.18 9.83 -39.25
CA GLN A 40 -27.36 10.03 -40.69
C GLN A 40 -26.27 9.32 -41.51
N GLN A 41 -25.06 9.24 -40.97
CA GLN A 41 -23.94 8.52 -41.57
C GLN A 41 -23.94 7.01 -41.30
N LYS A 42 -24.96 6.48 -40.60
CA LYS A 42 -25.08 5.07 -40.18
C LYS A 42 -23.92 4.59 -39.30
N ILE A 43 -23.38 5.50 -38.50
CA ILE A 43 -22.27 5.25 -37.59
C ILE A 43 -22.85 4.98 -36.20
N ALA A 44 -22.47 3.86 -35.59
CA ALA A 44 -22.86 3.53 -34.24
C ALA A 44 -22.13 4.42 -33.21
N CYS A 45 -22.85 4.86 -32.19
CA CYS A 45 -22.33 5.61 -31.07
C CYS A 45 -22.94 5.05 -29.78
N VAL A 46 -22.11 4.64 -28.83
CA VAL A 46 -22.57 3.97 -27.59
C VAL A 46 -22.81 4.97 -26.47
N THR A 47 -21.97 6.01 -26.36
CA THR A 47 -22.14 7.12 -25.41
C THR A 47 -21.51 8.40 -25.96
N LEU A 48 -22.03 9.53 -25.51
CA LEU A 48 -21.45 10.85 -25.69
C LEU A 48 -21.14 11.37 -24.29
N GLU A 49 -19.88 11.67 -24.00
CA GLU A 49 -19.43 12.08 -22.67
C GLU A 49 -19.03 13.55 -22.69
N ILE A 50 -19.66 14.34 -21.83
CA ILE A 50 -19.35 15.75 -21.63
C ILE A 50 -18.53 15.87 -20.35
N LEU A 51 -17.31 16.37 -20.52
CA LEU A 51 -16.27 16.49 -19.51
C LEU A 51 -15.94 17.98 -19.31
N GLU A 52 -15.61 18.37 -18.09
CA GLU A 52 -15.13 19.73 -17.81
C GLU A 52 -13.68 19.72 -17.37
N ILE A 53 -12.86 20.55 -18.02
CA ILE A 53 -11.45 20.74 -17.67
C ILE A 53 -11.14 22.22 -17.73
N ASN A 54 -10.52 22.76 -16.69
CA ASN A 54 -10.13 24.18 -16.61
C ASN A 54 -11.30 25.14 -16.90
N ASN A 55 -12.50 24.82 -16.41
CA ASN A 55 -13.77 25.53 -16.65
C ASN A 55 -14.23 25.56 -18.12
N GLU A 56 -13.64 24.73 -18.98
CA GLU A 56 -14.08 24.52 -20.35
C GLU A 56 -14.79 23.17 -20.48
N LYS A 57 -15.80 23.12 -21.33
CA LYS A 57 -16.61 21.91 -21.55
C LYS A 57 -16.22 21.26 -22.87
N TYR A 58 -16.06 19.95 -22.83
CA TYR A 58 -15.70 19.16 -23.99
C TYR A 58 -16.64 17.99 -24.16
N LEU A 59 -16.98 17.69 -25.41
CA LEU A 59 -17.79 16.55 -25.78
C LEU A 59 -16.90 15.53 -26.50
N ALA A 60 -16.76 14.35 -25.91
CA ALA A 60 -16.07 13.20 -26.46
C ALA A 60 -17.07 12.12 -26.87
N ILE A 61 -16.74 11.39 -27.93
CA ILE A 61 -17.66 10.43 -28.55
C ILE A 61 -17.08 9.04 -28.44
N ASP A 62 -17.88 8.09 -27.95
CA ASP A 62 -17.40 6.74 -27.75
C ASP A 62 -17.02 6.04 -29.05
N GLY A 63 -15.92 5.28 -29.02
CA GLY A 63 -15.40 4.60 -30.20
C GLY A 63 -14.71 5.52 -31.22
N ARG A 64 -14.52 6.79 -30.87
CA ARG A 64 -14.00 7.84 -31.75
C ARG A 64 -12.99 8.70 -31.01
N LEU A 65 -12.11 9.31 -31.80
CA LEU A 65 -11.12 10.27 -31.32
C LEU A 65 -11.53 11.72 -31.62
N ASN A 66 -12.79 11.93 -32.03
CA ASN A 66 -13.39 13.24 -32.17
C ASN A 66 -13.57 13.89 -30.79
N LEU A 67 -13.08 15.11 -30.65
CA LEU A 67 -13.26 15.93 -29.47
C LEU A 67 -13.82 17.29 -29.89
N TYR A 68 -14.89 17.70 -29.24
CA TYR A 68 -15.54 18.99 -29.47
C TYR A 68 -15.40 19.88 -28.24
N LYS A 69 -15.27 21.17 -28.45
CA LYS A 69 -15.24 22.19 -27.40
C LYS A 69 -16.51 23.04 -27.46
N TRP A 70 -17.12 23.27 -26.30
CA TRP A 70 -18.29 24.12 -26.17
C TRP A 70 -17.89 25.59 -26.25
N GLN A 71 -18.33 26.31 -27.28
CA GLN A 71 -18.09 27.75 -27.41
C GLN A 71 -19.27 28.41 -28.12
N ASN A 72 -19.70 29.57 -27.61
CA ASN A 72 -20.77 30.37 -28.20
C ASN A 72 -22.07 29.59 -28.43
N GLY A 73 -22.40 28.66 -27.53
CA GLY A 73 -23.64 27.87 -27.59
C GLY A 73 -23.63 26.74 -28.62
N ILE A 74 -22.46 26.35 -29.16
CA ILE A 74 -22.31 25.25 -30.11
C ILE A 74 -21.07 24.39 -29.79
N TRP A 75 -21.06 23.15 -30.29
CA TRP A 75 -19.93 22.23 -30.24
C TRP A 75 -19.02 22.43 -31.46
N ASN A 76 -17.78 22.89 -31.24
CA ASN A 76 -16.78 23.07 -32.29
C ASN A 76 -15.80 21.91 -32.26
N LEU A 77 -15.59 21.21 -33.38
CA LEU A 77 -14.58 20.15 -33.46
C LEU A 77 -13.18 20.76 -33.23
N VAL A 78 -12.45 20.22 -32.27
CA VAL A 78 -11.08 20.67 -31.96
C VAL A 78 -10.03 19.62 -32.31
N SER A 79 -10.39 18.33 -32.37
CA SER A 79 -9.43 17.31 -32.79
C SER A 79 -9.30 17.20 -34.30
N ASN A 80 -8.06 16.96 -34.75
CA ASN A 80 -7.73 16.69 -36.15
C ASN A 80 -8.04 15.23 -36.54
N SER A 81 -8.28 14.37 -35.56
CA SER A 81 -8.51 12.94 -35.77
C SER A 81 -9.78 12.64 -36.58
N SER A 82 -9.60 11.95 -37.70
CA SER A 82 -10.69 11.33 -38.46
C SER A 82 -10.88 9.85 -38.12
N TYR A 83 -10.15 9.33 -37.13
CA TYR A 83 -10.14 7.91 -36.80
C TYR A 83 -11.35 7.50 -35.94
N HIS A 84 -11.85 6.30 -36.22
CA HIS A 84 -12.98 5.70 -35.51
C HIS A 84 -12.78 4.19 -35.41
N GLY A 85 -13.57 3.52 -34.58
CA GLY A 85 -13.50 2.06 -34.42
C GLY A 85 -12.57 1.59 -33.30
N TYR A 86 -12.09 2.54 -32.49
CA TYR A 86 -11.14 2.33 -31.40
C TYR A 86 -11.67 2.99 -30.11
N ASN A 87 -11.33 2.48 -28.93
CA ASN A 87 -11.76 3.01 -27.63
C ASN A 87 -13.28 3.08 -27.40
N PHE A 88 -14.03 2.09 -27.87
CA PHE A 88 -15.43 1.91 -27.43
C PHE A 88 -15.48 1.53 -25.95
N ILE A 89 -16.42 2.11 -25.21
CA ILE A 89 -16.64 1.91 -23.77
C ILE A 89 -15.36 2.23 -22.98
N SER A 90 -14.54 3.14 -23.50
CA SER A 90 -13.33 3.62 -22.82
C SER A 90 -13.68 4.56 -21.69
N LYS A 91 -12.90 4.55 -20.61
CA LYS A 91 -13.05 5.53 -19.53
C LYS A 91 -12.41 6.84 -19.96
N LYS A 92 -13.19 7.92 -19.99
CA LYS A 92 -12.67 9.28 -20.22
C LYS A 92 -12.63 10.06 -18.92
N PHE A 93 -11.59 10.87 -18.74
CA PHE A 93 -11.41 11.67 -17.51
C PHE A 93 -10.46 12.84 -17.73
N GLY A 94 -10.61 13.89 -16.92
CA GLY A 94 -9.65 14.98 -16.86
C GLY A 94 -8.54 14.72 -15.85
N TYR A 95 -7.31 15.03 -16.21
CA TYR A 95 -6.16 15.03 -15.30
C TYR A 95 -5.11 16.03 -15.77
N SER A 96 -4.53 16.79 -14.83
CA SER A 96 -3.45 17.77 -15.10
C SER A 96 -3.71 18.70 -16.30
N GLY A 97 -4.95 19.16 -16.48
CA GLY A 97 -5.33 20.07 -17.57
C GLY A 97 -5.48 19.43 -18.96
N SER A 98 -5.48 18.10 -19.07
CA SER A 98 -5.77 17.38 -20.32
C SER A 98 -6.83 16.29 -20.12
N ILE A 99 -7.41 15.85 -21.24
CA ILE A 99 -8.37 14.74 -21.30
C ILE A 99 -7.60 13.46 -21.59
N TYR A 100 -7.89 12.42 -20.82
CA TYR A 100 -7.38 11.08 -21.02
C TYR A 100 -8.52 10.14 -21.39
N SER A 101 -8.17 9.08 -22.12
CA SER A 101 -9.02 7.94 -22.40
C SER A 101 -8.25 6.67 -22.07
N PHE A 102 -8.83 5.81 -21.25
CA PHE A 102 -8.22 4.55 -20.83
C PHE A 102 -9.06 3.35 -21.26
N GLY A 103 -8.36 2.38 -21.87
CA GLY A 103 -8.85 1.07 -22.23
C GLY A 103 -10.05 1.10 -23.19
N GLY A 104 -10.89 0.08 -23.06
CA GLY A 104 -12.06 -0.12 -23.90
C GLY A 104 -11.82 -1.18 -24.97
N TYR A 105 -12.58 -1.10 -26.04
CA TYR A 105 -12.57 -2.07 -27.14
C TYR A 105 -12.32 -1.38 -28.48
N GLY A 106 -11.45 -1.98 -29.30
CA GLY A 106 -11.12 -1.48 -30.62
C GLY A 106 -10.31 -2.50 -31.40
N PHE A 107 -10.46 -2.54 -32.73
CA PHE A 107 -9.72 -3.45 -33.60
C PHE A 107 -9.69 -4.91 -33.09
N TRP A 108 -10.86 -5.45 -32.72
CA TRP A 108 -11.03 -6.81 -32.20
C TRP A 108 -10.31 -7.11 -30.89
N ARG A 109 -9.87 -6.08 -30.17
CA ARG A 109 -9.16 -6.18 -28.90
C ARG A 109 -9.85 -5.38 -27.81
N GLU A 110 -9.93 -5.98 -26.62
CA GLU A 110 -10.15 -5.28 -25.36
C GLU A 110 -8.75 -5.04 -24.75
N HIS A 111 -8.39 -3.78 -24.53
CA HIS A 111 -7.01 -3.37 -24.25
C HIS A 111 -6.93 -2.39 -23.07
N GLY A 112 -5.73 -2.24 -22.51
CA GLY A 112 -5.43 -1.32 -21.40
C GLY A 112 -4.71 -0.05 -21.82
N ASP A 113 -4.79 0.32 -23.10
CA ASP A 113 -4.10 1.50 -23.63
C ASP A 113 -4.56 2.79 -22.94
N LEU A 114 -3.61 3.63 -22.55
CA LEU A 114 -3.84 4.98 -22.05
C LEU A 114 -3.48 5.95 -23.16
N ILE A 115 -4.42 6.82 -23.53
CA ILE A 115 -4.17 7.91 -24.47
C ILE A 115 -4.52 9.25 -23.83
N ARG A 116 -3.78 10.29 -24.20
CA ARG A 116 -3.98 11.68 -23.74
C ARG A 116 -4.22 12.58 -24.94
N TYR A 117 -5.09 13.56 -24.78
CA TYR A 117 -5.25 14.62 -25.77
C TYR A 117 -4.09 15.61 -25.69
N ASP A 118 -3.39 15.78 -26.79
CA ASP A 118 -2.31 16.74 -26.97
C ASP A 118 -2.87 18.03 -27.58
N TRP A 119 -2.93 19.08 -26.76
CA TRP A 119 -3.48 20.38 -27.14
C TRP A 119 -2.62 21.12 -28.18
N GLU A 120 -1.31 20.82 -28.28
CA GLU A 120 -0.44 21.48 -29.27
C GLU A 120 -0.66 20.88 -30.65
N ARG A 121 -0.85 19.56 -30.72
CA ARG A 121 -1.08 18.82 -31.98
C ARG A 121 -2.55 18.70 -32.36
N ASN A 122 -3.45 18.99 -31.42
CA ASN A 122 -4.89 18.73 -31.51
C ASN A 122 -5.19 17.25 -31.83
N GLU A 123 -4.40 16.34 -31.28
CA GLU A 123 -4.45 14.90 -31.54
C GLU A 123 -4.37 14.08 -30.26
N TRP A 124 -4.70 12.80 -30.34
CA TRP A 124 -4.52 11.87 -29.23
C TRP A 124 -3.18 11.15 -29.33
N GLU A 125 -2.44 11.12 -28.23
CA GLU A 125 -1.14 10.48 -28.12
C GLU A 125 -1.19 9.34 -27.11
N THR A 126 -0.49 8.24 -27.40
CA THR A 126 -0.40 7.10 -26.49
C THR A 126 0.57 7.39 -25.36
N GLU A 127 0.12 7.15 -24.13
CA GLU A 127 0.95 7.22 -22.94
C GLU A 127 1.41 5.79 -22.57
N ILE A 128 2.72 5.59 -22.54
CA ILE A 128 3.32 4.28 -22.27
C ILE A 128 3.24 4.00 -20.77
N ILE A 129 2.50 2.95 -20.40
CA ILE A 129 2.49 2.41 -19.05
C ILE A 129 3.70 1.48 -18.89
N GLU A 130 4.51 1.68 -17.85
CA GLU A 130 5.70 0.87 -17.58
C GLU A 130 5.30 -0.53 -17.08
N THR A 131 5.04 -1.46 -18.01
CA THR A 131 4.65 -2.85 -17.73
C THR A 131 5.02 -3.76 -18.89
N ASP A 132 5.29 -5.03 -18.59
CA ASP A 132 5.43 -6.11 -19.58
C ASP A 132 4.10 -6.86 -19.85
N GLN A 133 3.05 -6.52 -19.11
CA GLN A 133 1.73 -7.15 -19.18
C GLN A 133 0.73 -6.31 -19.99
N ASP A 134 -0.05 -6.96 -20.86
CA ASP A 134 -1.26 -6.36 -21.45
C ASP A 134 -2.38 -6.33 -20.40
N ILE A 135 -2.41 -5.25 -19.61
CA ILE A 135 -3.30 -5.06 -18.46
C ILE A 135 -4.78 -5.25 -18.85
N GLY A 136 -5.17 -4.91 -20.08
CA GLY A 136 -6.57 -4.92 -20.49
C GLY A 136 -7.41 -3.80 -19.85
N SER A 137 -8.73 -3.92 -20.00
CA SER A 137 -9.70 -2.92 -19.51
C SER A 137 -10.56 -3.46 -18.35
N GLY A 138 -11.34 -2.60 -17.70
CA GLY A 138 -12.24 -3.03 -16.63
C GLY A 138 -12.87 -1.85 -15.91
N VAL A 139 -13.46 -2.12 -14.73
CA VAL A 139 -13.92 -1.04 -13.84
C VAL A 139 -12.73 -0.20 -13.47
N SER A 140 -12.79 1.06 -13.86
CA SER A 140 -11.72 2.00 -13.60
C SER A 140 -12.25 3.33 -13.09
N PHE A 141 -11.46 3.96 -12.23
CA PHE A 141 -11.77 5.28 -11.70
C PHE A 141 -10.49 6.03 -11.35
N VAL A 142 -10.58 7.36 -11.39
CA VAL A 142 -9.46 8.23 -10.98
C VAL A 142 -9.69 8.69 -9.56
N LYS A 143 -8.62 8.68 -8.78
CA LYS A 143 -8.56 9.29 -7.46
C LYS A 143 -7.18 9.92 -7.29
N GLU A 144 -7.17 11.22 -7.01
CA GLU A 144 -5.95 12.01 -6.89
C GLU A 144 -5.08 11.89 -8.16
N ALA A 145 -3.83 11.43 -8.05
CA ALA A 145 -2.90 11.24 -9.16
C ALA A 145 -2.89 9.82 -9.73
N TYR A 146 -3.89 9.00 -9.41
CA TYR A 146 -3.88 7.58 -9.75
C TYR A 146 -5.13 7.15 -10.50
N LEU A 147 -4.92 6.35 -11.53
CA LEU A 147 -5.94 5.55 -12.18
C LEU A 147 -5.96 4.16 -11.54
N TYR A 148 -7.11 3.77 -11.01
CA TYR A 148 -7.35 2.46 -10.42
C TYR A 148 -8.15 1.61 -11.40
N ILE A 149 -7.74 0.35 -11.58
CA ILE A 149 -8.45 -0.63 -12.42
C ILE A 149 -8.62 -1.93 -11.62
N ILE A 150 -9.86 -2.39 -11.51
CA ILE A 150 -10.22 -3.58 -10.75
C ILE A 150 -10.28 -4.77 -11.70
N ASN A 151 -9.50 -5.81 -11.41
CA ASN A 151 -9.53 -7.13 -12.07
C ASN A 151 -9.63 -7.04 -13.61
N PRO A 152 -8.67 -6.36 -14.27
CA PRO A 152 -8.83 -6.05 -15.68
C PRO A 152 -8.75 -7.28 -16.58
N VAL A 153 -9.36 -7.18 -17.75
CA VAL A 153 -9.45 -8.24 -18.74
C VAL A 153 -8.91 -7.71 -20.07
N SER A 154 -7.92 -8.41 -20.61
CA SER A 154 -7.53 -8.24 -22.02
C SER A 154 -8.12 -9.36 -22.85
N ARG A 155 -8.60 -9.03 -24.04
CA ARG A 155 -9.16 -9.98 -24.99
C ARG A 155 -8.64 -9.64 -26.37
N ASN A 156 -8.17 -10.63 -27.10
CA ASN A 156 -7.81 -10.48 -28.51
C ASN A 156 -8.59 -11.52 -29.32
N GLN A 157 -9.59 -11.07 -30.08
CA GLN A 157 -10.45 -11.96 -30.85
C GLN A 157 -9.78 -12.46 -32.14
N HIS A 158 -8.72 -11.80 -32.62
CA HIS A 158 -8.00 -12.25 -33.82
C HIS A 158 -7.30 -13.59 -33.57
N ILE A 159 -6.76 -13.76 -32.35
CA ILE A 159 -6.07 -14.98 -31.92
C ILE A 159 -6.85 -15.79 -30.87
N ASN A 160 -8.11 -15.40 -30.60
CA ASN A 160 -8.98 -16.01 -29.58
C ASN A 160 -8.34 -16.11 -28.17
N GLN A 161 -7.56 -15.12 -27.78
CA GLN A 161 -6.92 -15.06 -26.45
C GLN A 161 -7.74 -14.19 -25.49
N VAL A 162 -7.83 -14.62 -24.23
CA VAL A 162 -8.39 -13.84 -23.12
C VAL A 162 -7.46 -13.97 -21.93
N ASN A 163 -6.92 -12.86 -21.43
CA ASN A 163 -6.18 -12.84 -20.17
C ASN A 163 -7.03 -12.13 -19.12
N LYS A 164 -7.24 -12.80 -17.99
CA LYS A 164 -7.96 -12.25 -16.85
C LYS A 164 -6.95 -11.96 -15.75
N HIS A 165 -6.81 -10.70 -15.42
CA HIS A 165 -5.93 -10.27 -14.35
C HIS A 165 -6.71 -10.23 -13.04
N GLN A 166 -6.03 -10.56 -11.94
CA GLN A 166 -6.57 -10.43 -10.59
C GLN A 166 -5.80 -9.34 -9.86
N GLY A 167 -6.50 -8.56 -9.04
CA GLY A 167 -5.94 -7.46 -8.27
C GLY A 167 -6.42 -6.08 -8.71
N LEU A 168 -6.00 -5.10 -7.93
CA LEU A 168 -6.23 -3.68 -8.14
C LEU A 168 -4.97 -3.09 -8.76
N TYR A 169 -5.06 -2.78 -10.04
CA TYR A 169 -4.01 -2.14 -10.80
C TYR A 169 -4.08 -0.65 -10.53
N LYS A 170 -2.98 -0.08 -10.06
CA LYS A 170 -2.87 1.33 -9.69
C LYS A 170 -1.79 1.95 -10.57
N ILE A 171 -2.19 2.78 -11.52
CA ILE A 171 -1.28 3.49 -12.42
C ILE A 171 -1.10 4.91 -11.91
N ASN A 172 0.14 5.34 -11.71
CA ASN A 172 0.47 6.74 -11.46
C ASN A 172 0.33 7.54 -12.76
N LEU A 173 -0.56 8.53 -12.81
CA LEU A 173 -0.83 9.29 -14.03
C LEU A 173 0.29 10.28 -14.40
N GLN A 174 1.25 10.53 -13.50
CA GLN A 174 2.40 11.37 -13.77
C GLN A 174 3.62 10.56 -14.21
N SER A 175 3.92 9.44 -13.53
CA SER A 175 5.09 8.61 -13.83
C SER A 175 4.79 7.42 -14.72
N HIS A 176 3.52 7.13 -15.00
CA HIS A 176 3.02 5.95 -15.71
C HIS A 176 3.46 4.59 -15.12
N GLN A 177 3.90 4.60 -13.86
CA GLN A 177 4.28 3.40 -13.13
C GLN A 177 3.05 2.63 -12.66
N LEU A 178 3.08 1.32 -12.89
CA LEU A 178 2.07 0.38 -12.41
C LEU A 178 2.45 -0.21 -11.05
N THR A 179 1.49 -0.22 -10.13
CA THR A 179 1.53 -1.02 -8.90
C THR A 179 0.32 -1.94 -8.85
N ILE A 180 0.51 -3.22 -8.52
CA ILE A 180 -0.58 -4.19 -8.40
C ILE A 180 -0.79 -4.52 -6.93
N LEU A 181 -2.02 -4.37 -6.45
CA LEU A 181 -2.44 -4.72 -5.10
C LEU A 181 -3.41 -5.90 -5.14
N GLN A 182 -3.41 -6.74 -4.10
CA GLN A 182 -4.40 -7.82 -4.00
C GLN A 182 -5.78 -7.26 -3.67
N THR A 183 -6.80 -7.73 -4.39
CA THR A 183 -8.21 -7.39 -4.19
C THR A 183 -8.89 -8.32 -3.19
N ASP A 184 -10.01 -7.88 -2.61
CA ASP A 184 -10.91 -8.80 -1.90
C ASP A 184 -11.36 -9.92 -2.86
N PRO A 185 -11.22 -11.21 -2.50
CA PRO A 185 -11.65 -12.33 -3.36
C PRO A 185 -13.14 -12.28 -3.75
N LYS A 186 -13.99 -11.63 -2.95
CA LYS A 186 -15.40 -11.40 -3.30
C LYS A 186 -15.58 -10.44 -4.48
N LEU A 187 -14.56 -9.67 -4.81
CA LEU A 187 -14.51 -8.75 -5.94
C LEU A 187 -14.22 -9.49 -7.27
N ASP A 188 -13.69 -10.71 -7.22
CA ASP A 188 -13.31 -11.51 -8.41
C ASP A 188 -14.53 -12.23 -9.05
N ALA A 189 -15.64 -12.36 -8.31
CA ALA A 189 -16.87 -13.01 -8.79
C ALA A 189 -17.72 -12.12 -9.74
N LEU A 190 -17.23 -10.94 -10.10
CA LEU A 190 -18.06 -9.85 -10.59
C LEU A 190 -17.94 -9.70 -12.11
N LYS A 191 -19.09 -9.78 -12.78
CA LYS A 191 -19.21 -9.38 -14.17
C LYS A 191 -19.43 -7.87 -14.17
N PHE A 192 -18.49 -7.12 -14.71
CA PHE A 192 -18.61 -5.67 -14.79
C PHE A 192 -18.95 -5.25 -16.23
N SER A 193 -20.11 -4.65 -16.41
CA SER A 193 -20.37 -3.68 -17.48
C SER A 193 -20.73 -2.37 -16.80
N THR A 194 -19.99 -1.30 -17.05
CA THR A 194 -20.11 -0.03 -16.33
C THR A 194 -21.36 0.72 -16.71
N HIS A 195 -22.14 1.24 -15.76
CA HIS A 195 -23.04 2.37 -16.01
C HIS A 195 -23.07 3.32 -14.79
N TYR A 196 -22.60 4.55 -15.02
CA TYR A 196 -22.50 5.73 -14.16
C TYR A 196 -21.40 5.77 -13.08
N GLU A 197 -20.52 6.76 -13.24
CA GLU A 197 -19.54 7.20 -12.25
C GLU A 197 -19.88 8.62 -11.81
N THR A 198 -19.81 8.86 -10.51
CA THR A 198 -19.99 10.17 -9.86
C THR A 198 -18.69 10.60 -9.19
N ASN A 199 -18.68 11.70 -8.45
CA ASN A 199 -17.46 12.18 -7.77
C ASN A 199 -16.85 11.13 -6.84
N ASN A 200 -17.66 10.50 -5.99
CA ASN A 200 -17.19 9.55 -4.99
C ASN A 200 -17.61 8.11 -5.25
N TYR A 201 -18.59 7.89 -6.14
CA TYR A 201 -19.18 6.56 -6.31
C TYR A 201 -19.09 6.06 -7.74
N TYR A 202 -19.03 4.75 -7.87
CA TYR A 202 -19.14 4.03 -9.12
C TYR A 202 -20.17 2.91 -8.95
N ILE A 203 -21.06 2.73 -9.93
CA ILE A 203 -22.11 1.71 -9.89
C ILE A 203 -21.92 0.71 -11.02
N THR A 204 -22.12 -0.57 -10.72
CA THR A 204 -22.09 -1.67 -11.69
C THR A 204 -23.48 -2.01 -12.18
N SER A 205 -23.62 -2.48 -13.43
CA SER A 205 -24.93 -2.70 -14.06
C SER A 205 -25.53 -4.10 -13.89
N ILE A 206 -25.02 -4.92 -12.96
CA ILE A 206 -25.44 -6.33 -12.82
C ILE A 206 -25.90 -6.58 -11.38
N ASP A 207 -27.05 -7.23 -11.24
CA ASP A 207 -27.67 -7.65 -9.98
C ASP A 207 -26.86 -8.81 -9.31
N PRO A 208 -26.49 -8.71 -8.02
CA PRO A 208 -26.68 -7.55 -7.14
C PRO A 208 -25.80 -6.38 -7.54
N PHE A 209 -26.42 -5.19 -7.64
CA PHE A 209 -25.71 -3.95 -7.94
C PHE A 209 -24.59 -3.74 -6.95
N GLN A 210 -23.50 -3.16 -7.42
CA GLN A 210 -22.35 -2.88 -6.56
C GLN A 210 -22.04 -1.42 -6.62
N ILE A 211 -21.93 -0.84 -5.45
CA ILE A 211 -21.59 0.56 -5.31
C ILE A 211 -20.19 0.61 -4.70
N ILE A 212 -19.24 1.08 -5.48
CA ILE A 212 -17.87 1.34 -5.06
C ILE A 212 -17.79 2.77 -4.54
N ASN A 213 -17.27 2.96 -3.33
CA ASN A 213 -16.87 4.24 -2.79
C ASN A 213 -15.37 4.45 -3.06
N LYS A 214 -15.06 5.34 -4.00
CA LYS A 214 -13.70 5.68 -4.45
C LYS A 214 -12.88 6.34 -3.33
N SER A 215 -13.50 7.23 -2.57
CA SER A 215 -12.83 7.95 -1.47
C SER A 215 -12.39 6.99 -0.36
N ALA A 216 -13.28 6.07 0.04
CA ALA A 216 -13.03 5.10 1.11
C ALA A 216 -12.28 3.85 0.61
N MET A 217 -12.19 3.64 -0.71
CA MET A 217 -11.69 2.39 -1.31
C MET A 217 -12.44 1.15 -0.80
N THR A 218 -13.75 1.26 -0.71
CA THR A 218 -14.65 0.19 -0.26
C THR A 218 -15.79 -0.02 -1.24
N TYR A 219 -16.53 -1.11 -1.09
CA TYR A 219 -17.72 -1.39 -1.87
C TYR A 219 -18.82 -2.04 -1.01
N LYS A 220 -20.06 -1.96 -1.48
CA LYS A 220 -21.24 -2.62 -0.90
C LYS A 220 -22.05 -3.27 -2.01
N TYR A 221 -22.76 -4.35 -1.67
CA TYR A 221 -23.79 -4.91 -2.53
C TYR A 221 -25.13 -4.22 -2.25
N SER A 222 -25.94 -4.11 -3.30
CA SER A 222 -27.24 -3.47 -3.28
C SER A 222 -28.22 -4.35 -4.04
N ASP A 223 -29.28 -4.77 -3.35
CA ASP A 223 -30.46 -5.46 -3.88
C ASP A 223 -31.52 -4.48 -4.44
N LEU A 224 -31.21 -3.18 -4.47
CA LEU A 224 -32.22 -2.13 -4.60
C LEU A 224 -32.93 -2.08 -5.97
N THR A 225 -34.25 -2.24 -5.91
CA THR A 225 -35.24 -1.94 -6.97
C THR A 225 -35.11 -0.51 -7.53
N HIS A 226 -34.58 0.44 -6.75
CA HIS A 226 -34.47 1.86 -7.15
C HIS A 226 -33.43 2.10 -8.26
N LEU A 227 -32.36 1.31 -8.32
CA LEU A 227 -31.33 1.42 -9.37
C LEU A 227 -31.75 0.73 -10.67
N VAL A 228 -32.71 -0.20 -10.62
CA VAL A 228 -33.26 -0.87 -11.80
C VAL A 228 -33.83 0.14 -12.80
N LYS A 229 -34.38 1.27 -12.34
CA LYS A 229 -34.84 2.33 -13.24
C LYS A 229 -33.73 2.93 -14.10
N LEU A 230 -32.49 2.93 -13.64
CA LEU A 230 -31.33 3.37 -14.44
C LEU A 230 -31.02 2.40 -15.59
N LEU A 231 -31.36 1.11 -15.45
CA LEU A 231 -31.23 0.11 -16.51
C LEU A 231 -32.29 0.29 -17.61
N ALA A 232 -33.40 0.94 -17.30
CA ALA A 232 -34.51 1.20 -18.23
C ALA A 232 -34.38 2.53 -18.98
N VAL A 233 -33.28 3.27 -18.79
CA VAL A 233 -33.03 4.57 -19.40
C VAL A 233 -32.88 4.42 -20.91
N ASN A 234 -33.59 5.28 -21.66
CA ASN A 234 -33.54 5.27 -23.11
C ASN A 234 -32.10 5.59 -23.59
N PRO A 235 -31.61 4.91 -24.64
CA PRO A 235 -30.32 5.22 -25.22
C PRO A 235 -30.16 6.66 -25.75
N GLN A 236 -31.23 7.45 -25.93
CA GLN A 236 -31.16 8.88 -26.28
C GLN A 236 -31.34 9.83 -25.06
N SER A 237 -31.30 9.30 -23.83
CA SER A 237 -31.49 10.11 -22.63
C SER A 237 -30.28 10.99 -22.33
N PHE A 238 -30.57 12.16 -21.75
CA PHE A 238 -29.59 13.02 -21.11
C PHE A 238 -29.45 12.63 -19.64
N VAL A 239 -28.23 12.26 -19.26
CA VAL A 239 -27.84 11.88 -17.92
C VAL A 239 -26.99 13.02 -17.37
N LEU A 240 -27.53 13.73 -16.39
CA LEU A 240 -26.85 14.82 -15.71
C LEU A 240 -26.30 14.34 -14.37
N ILE A 241 -24.99 14.44 -14.19
CA ILE A 241 -24.29 14.07 -12.97
C ILE A 241 -23.79 15.33 -12.29
N ARG A 242 -24.23 15.57 -11.05
CA ARG A 242 -23.84 16.71 -10.22
C ARG A 242 -23.41 16.22 -8.85
N GLY A 243 -22.11 16.25 -8.59
CA GLY A 243 -21.55 15.67 -7.37
C GLY A 243 -21.77 14.16 -7.32
N ASP A 244 -22.50 13.70 -6.31
CA ASP A 244 -22.88 12.29 -6.11
C ASP A 244 -24.35 12.00 -6.49
N SER A 245 -24.98 12.92 -7.22
CA SER A 245 -26.37 12.80 -7.69
C SER A 245 -26.43 12.60 -9.20
N ILE A 246 -27.27 11.66 -9.63
CA ILE A 246 -27.57 11.36 -11.03
C ILE A 246 -29.02 11.75 -11.31
N THR A 247 -29.23 12.61 -12.30
CA THR A 247 -30.55 12.98 -12.80
C THR A 247 -30.71 12.53 -14.24
N VAL A 248 -31.78 11.80 -14.54
CA VAL A 248 -32.07 11.33 -15.89
C VAL A 248 -33.51 11.64 -16.25
N SER A 249 -33.73 12.23 -17.42
CA SER A 249 -35.06 12.34 -18.01
C SER A 249 -35.40 11.06 -18.78
N ILE A 250 -36.43 10.34 -18.34
CA ILE A 250 -36.93 9.17 -19.07
C ILE A 250 -37.80 9.62 -20.25
N ASN A 251 -38.63 10.64 -20.04
CA ASN A 251 -39.49 11.26 -21.03
C ASN A 251 -39.75 12.73 -20.63
N ALA A 252 -40.69 13.41 -21.30
CA ALA A 252 -41.00 14.82 -21.06
C ALA A 252 -41.52 15.10 -19.63
N THR A 253 -42.05 14.11 -18.92
CA THR A 253 -42.72 14.28 -17.62
C THR A 253 -42.04 13.55 -16.47
N GLU A 254 -41.37 12.43 -16.74
CA GLU A 254 -40.72 11.61 -15.73
C GLU A 254 -39.20 11.86 -15.68
N LYS A 255 -38.73 12.23 -14.49
CA LYS A 255 -37.32 12.37 -14.15
C LYS A 255 -36.97 11.42 -13.01
N ILE A 256 -35.87 10.70 -13.17
CA ILE A 256 -35.22 9.94 -12.10
C ILE A 256 -34.19 10.85 -11.47
N ASN A 257 -34.19 10.95 -10.14
CA ASN A 257 -33.12 11.56 -9.38
C ASN A 257 -32.63 10.57 -8.33
N ILE A 258 -31.34 10.27 -8.36
CA ILE A 258 -30.67 9.29 -7.52
C ILE A 258 -29.49 9.95 -6.84
N ALA A 259 -29.53 10.05 -5.50
CA ALA A 259 -28.42 10.51 -4.68
C ALA A 259 -27.63 9.29 -4.14
N LEU A 260 -26.45 9.02 -4.70
CA LEU A 260 -25.69 7.81 -4.40
C LEU A 260 -25.11 7.78 -2.99
N ASP A 261 -24.71 8.93 -2.46
CA ASP A 261 -24.23 9.04 -1.08
C ASP A 261 -25.30 8.58 -0.08
N SER A 262 -26.54 9.07 -0.24
CA SER A 262 -27.68 8.67 0.59
C SER A 262 -27.99 7.18 0.45
N ILE A 263 -27.98 6.65 -0.76
CA ILE A 263 -28.21 5.22 -1.01
C ILE A 263 -27.13 4.39 -0.33
N TYR A 264 -25.86 4.71 -0.57
CA TYR A 264 -24.72 3.97 -0.04
C TYR A 264 -24.72 3.92 1.49
N LYS A 265 -25.06 5.04 2.15
CA LYS A 265 -25.15 5.14 3.61
C LYS A 265 -26.29 4.30 4.19
N ASN A 266 -27.42 4.22 3.49
CA ASN A 266 -28.60 3.49 3.94
C ASN A 266 -28.59 1.99 3.61
N LEU A 267 -27.66 1.52 2.78
CA LEU A 267 -27.49 0.08 2.53
C LEU A 267 -27.14 -0.65 3.83
N SER A 268 -27.95 -1.67 4.15
CA SER A 268 -27.78 -2.56 5.30
C SER A 268 -26.52 -3.43 5.21
N ASP A 269 -26.02 -3.66 3.99
CA ASP A 269 -24.84 -4.46 3.73
C ASP A 269 -23.56 -3.84 4.33
N ILE A 270 -22.66 -4.73 4.77
CA ILE A 270 -21.41 -4.34 5.40
C ILE A 270 -20.46 -3.84 4.31
N SER A 271 -19.81 -2.70 4.56
CA SER A 271 -18.80 -2.16 3.64
C SER A 271 -17.58 -3.08 3.61
N HIS A 272 -17.20 -3.52 2.41
CA HIS A 272 -16.04 -4.38 2.16
C HIS A 272 -14.88 -3.56 1.58
N PRO A 273 -13.63 -3.75 2.04
CA PRO A 273 -12.48 -3.06 1.45
C PRO A 273 -12.19 -3.60 0.05
N ILE A 274 -11.79 -2.73 -0.89
CA ILE A 274 -11.37 -3.17 -2.23
C ILE A 274 -10.04 -3.92 -2.15
N VAL A 275 -9.09 -3.37 -1.38
CA VAL A 275 -7.76 -3.95 -1.19
C VAL A 275 -7.81 -4.96 -0.05
N GLN A 276 -7.34 -6.17 -0.30
CA GLN A 276 -7.20 -7.19 0.72
C GLN A 276 -6.18 -6.73 1.78
N LYS A 277 -6.61 -6.67 3.04
CA LYS A 277 -5.68 -6.45 4.14
C LYS A 277 -4.82 -7.70 4.31
N SER A 278 -3.52 -7.58 4.03
CA SER A 278 -2.58 -8.68 4.22
C SER A 278 -2.50 -9.07 5.70
N LYS A 279 -2.89 -10.30 6.03
CA LYS A 279 -2.69 -10.88 7.38
C LYS A 279 -1.21 -11.11 7.69
N SER A 280 -0.34 -11.08 6.67
CA SER A 280 1.09 -11.34 6.78
C SER A 280 1.77 -10.45 7.80
N ILE A 281 1.38 -9.17 7.88
CA ILE A 281 2.05 -8.21 8.77
C ILE A 281 1.88 -8.57 10.25
N TYR A 282 0.74 -9.17 10.63
CA TYR A 282 0.52 -9.67 12.00
C TYR A 282 1.39 -10.89 12.30
N TYR A 283 1.61 -11.78 11.33
CA TYR A 283 2.52 -12.92 11.49
C TYR A 283 3.97 -12.47 11.56
N THR A 284 4.38 -11.44 10.81
CA THR A 284 5.72 -10.84 10.92
C THR A 284 5.94 -10.24 12.31
N TYR A 285 4.98 -9.47 12.84
CA TYR A 285 5.09 -8.94 14.20
C TYR A 285 5.07 -10.04 15.26
N ALA A 286 4.22 -11.06 15.13
CA ALA A 286 4.20 -12.21 16.02
C ALA A 286 5.53 -12.97 15.99
N PHE A 287 6.12 -13.16 14.80
CA PHE A 287 7.42 -13.80 14.65
C PHE A 287 8.54 -12.97 15.28
N MET A 288 8.59 -11.65 15.02
CA MET A 288 9.58 -10.78 15.67
C MET A 288 9.43 -10.78 17.19
N PHE A 289 8.21 -10.83 17.70
CA PHE A 289 7.95 -10.97 19.13
C PHE A 289 8.45 -12.30 19.70
N LEU A 290 8.25 -13.42 18.98
CA LEU A 290 8.79 -14.72 19.39
C LEU A 290 10.33 -14.74 19.37
N VAL A 291 10.96 -14.15 18.35
CA VAL A 291 12.43 -14.00 18.28
C VAL A 291 12.94 -13.16 19.45
N PHE A 292 12.22 -12.10 19.82
CA PHE A 292 12.55 -11.26 20.97
C PHE A 292 12.42 -12.02 22.31
N LEU A 293 11.38 -12.83 22.49
CA LEU A 293 11.24 -13.66 23.68
C LEU A 293 12.34 -14.73 23.77
N ALA A 294 12.68 -15.36 22.63
CA ALA A 294 13.75 -16.34 22.56
C ALA A 294 15.13 -15.73 22.88
N SER A 295 15.39 -14.50 22.44
CA SER A 295 16.63 -13.80 22.76
C SER A 295 16.74 -13.45 24.24
N ILE A 296 15.66 -12.94 24.87
CA ILE A 296 15.60 -12.71 26.32
C ILE A 296 15.89 -14.01 27.10
N TRP A 297 15.24 -15.12 26.72
CA TRP A 297 15.46 -16.41 27.37
C TRP A 297 16.92 -16.89 27.24
N TYR A 298 17.52 -16.74 26.06
CA TYR A 298 18.91 -17.09 25.81
C TYR A 298 19.89 -16.25 26.65
N PHE A 299 19.66 -14.93 26.76
CA PHE A 299 20.48 -14.05 27.60
C PHE A 299 20.37 -14.41 29.09
N ASN A 300 19.16 -14.74 29.57
CA ASN A 300 18.97 -15.18 30.95
C ASN A 300 19.67 -16.52 31.25
N GLN A 301 19.71 -17.45 30.29
CA GLN A 301 20.48 -18.69 30.39
C GLN A 301 22.00 -18.45 30.50
N ILE A 302 22.54 -17.51 29.72
CA ILE A 302 23.97 -17.15 29.78
C ILE A 302 24.31 -16.52 31.14
N GLN A 303 23.46 -15.64 31.66
CA GLN A 303 23.71 -15.01 32.97
C GLN A 303 23.61 -16.01 34.12
N SER A 304 22.65 -16.95 34.08
CA SER A 304 22.51 -18.01 35.08
C SER A 304 23.74 -18.93 35.14
N LYS A 305 24.36 -19.24 33.98
CA LYS A 305 25.60 -20.04 33.93
C LYS A 305 26.85 -19.33 34.46
N LYS A 306 26.83 -18.00 34.63
CA LYS A 306 27.98 -17.24 35.15
C LYS A 306 28.11 -17.25 36.68
N GLN A 307 27.16 -17.86 37.41
CA GLN A 307 27.11 -17.77 38.87
C GLN A 307 27.29 -19.11 39.61
N ILE A 308 27.87 -20.12 38.96
CA ILE A 308 28.15 -21.43 39.57
C ILE A 308 29.67 -21.64 39.64
N SER A 309 30.20 -21.35 40.83
CA SER A 309 31.37 -21.97 41.50
C SER A 309 32.64 -22.23 40.68
N THR A 310 33.67 -21.40 40.87
CA THR A 310 35.07 -21.86 40.83
C THR A 310 35.44 -22.43 42.21
N PRO A 311 35.74 -23.73 42.35
CA PRO A 311 36.31 -24.29 43.56
C PRO A 311 37.74 -23.76 43.80
N LEU A 312 38.14 -23.79 45.07
CA LEU A 312 39.40 -23.29 45.62
C LEU A 312 40.62 -24.09 45.11
N GLU A 313 41.13 -23.81 43.91
CA GLU A 313 42.22 -24.58 43.27
C GLU A 313 43.59 -23.88 43.26
N HIS A 314 43.86 -22.86 44.09
CA HIS A 314 45.21 -22.32 44.16
C HIS A 314 46.10 -23.23 45.04
N PRO A 315 47.15 -23.90 44.50
CA PRO A 315 47.95 -24.88 45.25
C PRO A 315 48.61 -24.29 46.51
N MET A 316 48.88 -22.99 46.47
CA MET A 316 49.51 -22.23 47.55
C MET A 316 48.55 -21.90 48.71
N LEU A 317 47.24 -21.79 48.41
CA LEU A 317 46.20 -21.60 49.42
C LEU A 317 46.07 -22.87 50.27
N ILE A 318 46.05 -24.03 49.61
CA ILE A 318 45.99 -25.35 50.27
C ILE A 318 47.20 -25.54 51.20
N ARG A 319 48.40 -25.23 50.74
CA ARG A 319 49.63 -25.32 51.57
C ARG A 319 49.61 -24.39 52.76
N LEU A 320 49.12 -23.15 52.61
CA LEU A 320 49.03 -22.22 53.74
C LEU A 320 47.95 -22.62 54.75
N MET A 321 46.88 -23.30 54.31
CA MET A 321 45.83 -23.79 55.23
C MET A 321 46.37 -24.80 56.25
N GLU A 322 47.45 -25.53 55.93
CA GLU A 322 48.14 -26.42 56.90
C GLU A 322 48.72 -25.65 58.10
N TYR A 323 48.98 -24.36 57.94
CA TYR A 323 49.52 -23.46 58.96
C TYR A 323 48.46 -22.55 59.58
N SER A 324 47.17 -22.77 59.30
CA SER A 324 46.08 -21.95 59.86
C SER A 324 46.13 -21.90 61.39
N GLY A 325 46.02 -20.71 61.97
CA GLY A 325 46.18 -20.43 63.39
C GLY A 325 47.64 -20.30 63.87
N GLN A 326 48.64 -20.56 63.02
CA GLN A 326 50.06 -20.45 63.37
C GLN A 326 50.64 -19.09 63.00
N THR A 327 51.75 -18.75 63.65
CA THR A 327 52.55 -17.56 63.35
C THR A 327 53.90 -18.00 62.81
N LEU A 328 54.18 -17.68 61.55
CA LEU A 328 55.39 -18.07 60.83
C LEU A 328 56.43 -16.95 60.86
N SER A 329 57.70 -17.34 61.01
CA SER A 329 58.83 -16.44 60.73
C SER A 329 58.93 -16.14 59.24
N GLN A 330 59.71 -15.13 58.88
CA GLN A 330 59.97 -14.78 57.49
C GLN A 330 60.51 -15.98 56.69
N GLU A 331 61.47 -16.72 57.24
CA GLU A 331 62.11 -17.88 56.61
C GLU A 331 61.11 -19.04 56.43
N GLN A 332 60.26 -19.29 57.44
CA GLN A 332 59.23 -20.32 57.38
C GLN A 332 58.16 -20.00 56.30
N LEU A 333 57.78 -18.73 56.17
CA LEU A 333 56.86 -18.31 55.13
C LEU A 333 57.49 -18.41 53.73
N ASP A 334 58.78 -18.09 53.60
CA ASP A 334 59.52 -18.25 52.34
C ASP A 334 59.59 -19.72 51.89
N ILE A 335 59.80 -20.64 52.84
CA ILE A 335 59.75 -22.09 52.59
C ILE A 335 58.34 -22.52 52.19
N ALA A 336 57.30 -22.07 52.90
CA ALA A 336 55.90 -22.36 52.55
C ALA A 336 55.54 -21.87 51.14
N PHE A 337 56.15 -20.77 50.71
CA PHE A 337 56.02 -20.21 49.37
C PHE A 337 56.98 -20.81 48.33
N GLY A 338 57.96 -21.62 48.73
CA GLY A 338 58.98 -22.18 47.83
C GLY A 338 59.90 -21.13 47.21
N ILE A 339 60.14 -20.01 47.92
CA ILE A 339 60.96 -18.89 47.46
C ILE A 339 62.25 -18.72 48.28
N ASP A 340 62.57 -19.66 49.16
CA ASP A 340 63.75 -19.68 50.03
C ASP A 340 65.08 -19.64 49.26
N GLN A 341 65.11 -20.20 48.04
CA GLN A 341 66.30 -20.27 47.19
C GLN A 341 66.54 -19.03 46.31
N ILE A 342 65.71 -17.99 46.40
CA ILE A 342 65.79 -16.82 45.51
C ILE A 342 66.85 -15.84 46.01
N ASN A 343 67.95 -15.72 45.26
CA ASN A 343 68.95 -14.66 45.40
C ASN A 343 68.86 -13.69 44.20
N PRO A 344 68.91 -12.36 44.41
CA PRO A 344 69.18 -11.61 45.65
C PRO A 344 67.97 -11.44 46.59
N ALA A 345 68.24 -11.12 47.87
CA ALA A 345 67.24 -10.95 48.93
C ALA A 345 66.14 -9.89 48.65
N GLU A 346 66.45 -8.88 47.84
CA GLU A 346 65.49 -7.85 47.45
C GLU A 346 64.38 -8.42 46.54
N THR A 347 64.75 -9.30 45.61
CA THR A 347 63.81 -10.01 44.73
C THR A 347 62.91 -10.96 45.52
N GLN A 348 63.48 -11.64 46.53
CA GLN A 348 62.72 -12.51 47.43
C GLN A 348 61.68 -11.73 48.23
N ARG A 349 62.05 -10.57 48.77
CA ARG A 349 61.13 -9.68 49.50
C ARG A 349 59.97 -9.19 48.63
N SER A 350 60.27 -8.77 47.40
CA SER A 350 59.25 -8.32 46.44
C SER A 350 58.28 -9.44 46.07
N LYS A 351 58.80 -10.63 45.74
CA LYS A 351 57.98 -11.82 45.45
C LYS A 351 57.07 -12.20 46.62
N ARG A 352 57.60 -12.23 47.85
CA ARG A 352 56.79 -12.51 49.05
C ARG A 352 55.63 -11.54 49.19
N SER A 353 55.87 -10.24 49.00
CA SER A 353 54.81 -9.23 49.12
C SER A 353 53.73 -9.41 48.05
N ASN A 354 54.08 -9.81 46.83
CA ASN A 354 53.13 -10.03 45.76
C ASN A 354 52.29 -11.29 46.01
N LEU A 355 52.93 -12.38 46.44
CA LEU A 355 52.25 -13.63 46.77
C LEU A 355 51.26 -13.46 47.93
N ILE A 356 51.61 -12.71 48.97
CA ILE A 356 50.69 -12.39 50.06
C ILE A 356 49.47 -11.61 49.54
N LYS A 357 49.67 -10.60 48.68
CA LYS A 357 48.57 -9.82 48.11
C LYS A 357 47.64 -10.67 47.25
N GLU A 358 48.21 -11.52 46.40
CA GLU A 358 47.47 -12.41 45.52
C GLU A 358 46.64 -13.41 46.33
N ILE A 359 47.26 -14.07 47.31
CA ILE A 359 46.58 -15.05 48.17
C ILE A 359 45.51 -14.40 49.03
N ASN A 360 45.78 -13.24 49.62
CA ASN A 360 44.78 -12.52 50.41
C ASN A 360 43.61 -12.05 49.54
N HIS A 361 43.86 -11.62 48.30
CA HIS A 361 42.81 -11.23 47.37
C HIS A 361 41.89 -12.40 47.05
N GLU A 362 42.46 -13.57 46.73
CA GLU A 362 41.68 -14.77 46.44
C GLU A 362 40.94 -15.30 47.68
N TYR A 363 41.60 -15.33 48.85
CA TYR A 363 40.95 -15.76 50.08
C TYR A 363 39.83 -14.80 50.53
N TYR A 364 40.01 -13.49 50.34
CA TYR A 364 39.01 -12.48 50.66
C TYR A 364 37.75 -12.62 49.80
N LYS A 365 37.88 -12.95 48.50
CA LYS A 365 36.72 -13.25 47.63
C LYS A 365 35.86 -14.40 48.15
N ILE A 366 36.47 -15.34 48.88
CA ILE A 366 35.84 -16.59 49.30
C ILE A 366 35.33 -16.53 50.74
N ARG A 367 36.10 -15.91 51.65
CA ARG A 367 35.82 -15.88 53.10
C ARG A 367 35.61 -14.47 53.68
N GLY A 368 35.81 -13.42 52.90
CA GLY A 368 35.64 -12.03 53.33
C GLY A 368 36.68 -11.52 54.33
N VAL A 369 37.79 -12.25 54.53
CA VAL A 369 38.89 -11.89 55.43
C VAL A 369 40.24 -12.18 54.75
N GLU A 370 41.31 -11.53 55.20
CA GLU A 370 42.68 -11.83 54.74
C GLU A 370 43.22 -13.10 55.41
N LEU A 371 43.92 -13.94 54.63
CA LEU A 371 44.50 -15.19 55.14
C LEU A 371 45.79 -14.93 55.92
N VAL A 372 46.66 -14.06 55.40
CA VAL A 372 47.99 -13.78 55.95
C VAL A 372 48.02 -12.35 56.45
N SER A 373 48.29 -12.17 57.75
CA SER A 373 48.45 -10.85 58.39
C SER A 373 49.84 -10.69 58.99
N ARG A 374 50.39 -9.47 58.99
CA ARG A 374 51.76 -9.17 59.44
C ARG A 374 51.75 -8.59 60.85
N ILE A 375 52.53 -9.16 61.75
CA ILE A 375 52.67 -8.76 63.16
C ILE A 375 54.15 -8.44 63.45
N GLN A 376 54.45 -7.47 64.32
CA GLN A 376 55.83 -7.21 64.74
C GLN A 376 56.31 -8.30 65.71
N ASP A 377 57.56 -8.73 65.58
CA ASP A 377 58.16 -9.70 66.50
C ASP A 377 58.33 -9.05 67.90
N PRO A 378 57.81 -9.66 68.98
CA PRO A 378 57.89 -9.10 70.33
C PRO A 378 59.32 -9.11 70.92
N THR A 379 60.23 -9.92 70.37
CA THR A 379 61.63 -10.03 70.84
C THR A 379 62.58 -9.11 70.08
N ASP A 380 62.33 -8.85 68.79
CA ASP A 380 63.06 -7.88 67.97
C ASP A 380 62.10 -7.11 67.06
N LYS A 381 61.74 -5.88 67.45
CA LYS A 381 60.80 -5.04 66.69
C LYS A 381 61.23 -4.73 65.25
N ARG A 382 62.46 -5.06 64.85
CA ARG A 382 62.94 -4.94 63.47
C ARG A 382 62.50 -6.09 62.58
N LYS A 383 62.00 -7.19 63.15
CA LYS A 383 61.51 -8.37 62.43
C LYS A 383 59.98 -8.43 62.44
N PHE A 384 59.44 -9.12 61.45
CA PHE A 384 58.01 -9.33 61.31
C PHE A 384 57.69 -10.82 61.26
N LEU A 385 56.60 -11.17 61.92
CA LEU A 385 55.98 -12.48 61.91
C LEU A 385 54.70 -12.43 61.08
N TYR A 386 54.29 -13.57 60.53
CA TYR A 386 53.14 -13.68 59.66
C TYR A 386 52.12 -14.66 60.26
N GLN A 387 50.96 -14.15 60.67
CA GLN A 387 49.87 -14.95 61.20
C GLN A 387 48.97 -15.42 60.07
N ILE A 388 48.77 -16.74 59.99
CA ILE A 388 47.85 -17.38 59.06
C ILE A 388 46.52 -17.62 59.78
N ARG A 389 45.40 -17.18 59.20
CA ARG A 389 44.06 -17.25 59.82
C ARG A 389 43.22 -18.44 59.37
#